data_AF-A0A0E9NM40-F1
#
_entry.id   AF-A0A0E9NM40-F1
#
_cell.length_a   1.000
_cell.length_b   1.000
_cell.length_c   1.000
_cell.angle_alpha   90.00
_cell.angle_beta   90.00
_cell.angle_gamma   90.00
#
_symmetry.space_group_name_H-M   'P 1'
#
loop_
_entity.id
_entity.type
_entity.pdbx_description
1 polymer ?
#
loop_
_entity_poly.entity_id
_entity_poly.type
_entity_poly.pdbx_seq_one_letter_code
_entity_poly.pdbx_strand_id
1 'polypeptide(L)'
;MTFLRPTLRARQIAAHLKTPSVSPVRLMSTASEQSYEHIIVTHPAPRVALVTLNRPKALNALCNALIAELNTAFKALDRDDNVGAIVLTGNEKAFAAGADIKEMKDKTFAEVYKHDFIRSWSEMTQVTKPIIAAVRGYALGGGCELAMMADIIYAADTATFGQPEIKLGIIPGAGGTQRLPRLIGRSRAMELILTGRNFSAQEAYSWGMVARLFPSTRVVEEAVSTAEQIGKVGGLAVKAAKEAINLGEEMGLGEGVKFERRLFHGLFSTADQKEGMAAFAEKRKAQFKHDTRDTSLGQKPYTSGPTAVQHHLRRFIMSYLLPAAATLLMPFVALPLLAPYLPRILRYYARAITSLSALCLCATYGVISSVVLRLVGKTSIAQWATGRAYCNVLCPLIGVDFIVDDESRKILDGTRPAVFLSNHQTSLDVLMLARTFPKHCSVTAKKQLKHAPFLGWFMSLSRTVFIDRANRNNALASFASAVKTMKEKKQSVWIFPEGTRSNSDKPEMLPFKKGAFHLAIQAQVPIVPVVVQNYAHVFHGKTHTFESGDVQVKVLDPIPTEGLTAADVDRLVLETRDKMAAVLKEMHPAPTASPAGAMNGEKKIKDEL
;
A
#
# COMPACT_ATOMS: atom_id res chain seq x y z
N MET A 1 57.80 -75.53 31.38
CA MET A 1 58.55 -74.35 30.91
C MET A 1 57.81 -73.14 31.45
N THR A 2 58.01 -72.65 32.68
CA THR A 2 59.22 -72.01 33.27
C THR A 2 59.72 -70.90 32.32
N PHE A 3 59.80 -69.59 32.61
CA PHE A 3 60.31 -68.80 33.74
C PHE A 3 59.70 -67.36 33.63
N LEU A 4 59.26 -66.66 34.70
CA LEU A 4 60.01 -65.78 35.63
C LEU A 4 60.69 -64.53 35.01
N ARG A 5 60.07 -63.35 35.27
CA ARG A 5 60.66 -62.13 35.92
C ARG A 5 61.84 -61.38 35.20
N PRO A 6 62.37 -60.24 35.70
CA PRO A 6 61.74 -58.94 36.04
C PRO A 6 62.67 -57.70 35.76
N THR A 7 62.26 -56.49 36.22
CA THR A 7 63.13 -55.42 36.82
C THR A 7 64.17 -54.66 35.94
N LEU A 8 64.66 -53.43 36.19
CA LEU A 8 64.63 -52.43 37.27
C LEU A 8 65.39 -51.15 36.80
N ARG A 9 64.99 -49.96 37.28
CA ARG A 9 65.82 -48.84 37.85
C ARG A 9 67.00 -48.24 37.01
N ALA A 10 67.48 -47.00 37.19
CA ALA A 10 67.36 -45.98 38.24
C ALA A 10 67.83 -44.62 37.64
N ARG A 11 67.19 -43.50 37.99
CA ARG A 11 67.61 -42.48 39.01
C ARG A 11 68.62 -41.41 38.55
N GLN A 12 68.20 -40.16 38.74
CA GLN A 12 68.78 -39.10 39.60
C GLN A 12 67.66 -38.05 39.77
N ILE A 13 66.95 -37.89 40.90
CA ILE A 13 67.30 -37.37 42.25
C ILE A 13 68.09 -36.06 42.17
N ALA A 14 67.77 -34.96 42.86
CA ALA A 14 66.60 -34.40 43.58
C ALA A 14 67.16 -33.10 44.19
N ALA A 15 66.38 -32.01 44.21
CA ALA A 15 66.48 -30.88 45.16
C ALA A 15 65.52 -29.79 44.66
N HIS A 16 64.72 -29.07 45.43
CA HIS A 16 64.53 -28.95 46.87
C HIS A 16 63.28 -28.06 47.06
N LEU A 17 62.64 -28.17 48.23
CA LEU A 17 61.83 -27.15 48.92
C LEU A 17 60.29 -27.18 48.83
N LYS A 18 59.74 -27.00 50.04
CA LYS A 18 58.37 -27.15 50.50
C LYS A 18 57.45 -26.03 50.01
N THR A 19 56.18 -26.39 49.89
CA THR A 19 54.98 -25.56 49.72
C THR A 19 54.87 -24.40 50.71
N PRO A 20 54.35 -23.25 50.25
CA PRO A 20 53.45 -22.42 51.05
C PRO A 20 52.03 -22.36 50.46
N SER A 21 51.07 -22.22 51.37
CA SER A 21 49.65 -21.92 51.18
C SER A 21 49.39 -20.85 50.12
N VAL A 22 48.46 -21.14 49.18
CA VAL A 22 47.91 -20.14 48.25
C VAL A 22 46.51 -19.76 48.73
N SER A 23 46.33 -18.48 49.03
CA SER A 23 45.11 -17.80 49.44
C SER A 23 43.95 -18.01 48.44
N PRO A 24 42.67 -17.84 48.86
CA PRO A 24 41.55 -17.93 47.93
C PRO A 24 41.70 -16.82 46.88
N VAL A 25 41.79 -17.24 45.62
CA VAL A 25 41.75 -16.33 44.47
C VAL A 25 40.39 -15.64 44.50
N ARG A 26 40.41 -14.37 44.89
CA ARG A 26 39.30 -13.43 44.73
C ARG A 26 39.00 -13.40 43.23
N LEU A 27 37.89 -14.00 42.81
CA LEU A 27 37.33 -13.82 41.47
C LEU A 27 37.04 -12.33 41.31
N MET A 28 38.01 -11.59 40.77
CA MET A 28 37.78 -10.23 40.30
C MET A 28 36.89 -10.34 39.07
N SER A 29 35.61 -10.02 39.26
CA SER A 29 34.67 -9.73 38.19
C SER A 29 35.24 -8.60 37.34
N THR A 30 35.68 -8.89 36.13
CA THR A 30 36.08 -7.91 35.13
C THR A 30 34.85 -7.44 34.35
N ALA A 31 33.86 -6.89 35.04
CA ALA A 31 32.95 -5.93 34.41
C ALA A 31 33.67 -4.59 34.48
N SER A 32 34.17 -4.08 33.36
CA SER A 32 34.59 -2.69 33.30
C SER A 32 33.38 -1.83 33.69
N GLU A 33 33.41 -1.17 34.84
CA GLU A 33 32.43 -0.13 35.16
C GLU A 33 32.52 0.91 34.05
N GLN A 34 31.54 0.94 33.15
CA GLN A 34 31.37 2.05 32.23
C GLN A 34 31.10 3.28 33.10
N SER A 35 32.12 4.11 33.27
CA SER A 35 31.99 5.38 33.96
C SER A 35 31.19 6.34 33.08
N TYR A 36 30.02 6.75 33.56
CA TYR A 36 29.20 7.79 32.96
C TYR A 36 29.46 9.13 33.66
N GLU A 37 29.39 10.23 32.93
CA GLU A 37 29.59 11.57 33.47
C GLU A 37 28.27 12.20 33.96
N HIS A 38 27.19 12.00 33.21
CA HIS A 38 25.91 12.68 33.38
C HIS A 38 24.80 11.80 33.96
N ILE A 39 25.07 10.52 34.19
CA ILE A 39 24.16 9.60 34.90
C ILE A 39 24.94 8.75 35.91
N ILE A 40 24.22 8.18 36.88
CA ILE A 40 24.75 7.20 37.83
C ILE A 40 23.88 5.95 37.73
N VAL A 41 24.50 4.78 37.58
CA VAL A 41 23.81 3.49 37.53
C VAL A 41 24.17 2.68 38.76
N THR A 42 23.17 2.18 39.50
CA THR A 42 23.35 1.36 40.70
C THR A 42 22.38 0.18 40.70
N HIS A 43 22.62 -0.83 41.54
CA HIS A 43 21.75 -2.01 41.68
C HIS A 43 21.26 -2.15 43.12
N PRO A 44 20.22 -1.39 43.53
CA PRO A 44 19.80 -1.32 44.92
C PRO A 44 19.05 -2.55 45.42
N ALA A 45 18.56 -3.41 44.50
CA ALA A 45 17.83 -4.63 44.83
C ALA A 45 18.08 -5.71 43.76
N PRO A 46 17.82 -7.00 44.06
CA PRO A 46 17.93 -8.06 43.08
C PRO A 46 17.10 -7.77 41.83
N ARG A 47 17.71 -7.90 40.66
CA ARG A 47 17.06 -7.66 39.36
C ARG A 47 16.54 -6.24 39.13
N VAL A 48 17.02 -5.26 39.89
CA VAL A 48 16.69 -3.85 39.70
C VAL A 48 17.96 -3.06 39.36
N ALA A 49 17.85 -2.21 38.33
CA ALA A 49 18.83 -1.18 38.06
C ALA A 49 18.21 0.20 38.31
N LEU A 50 18.89 1.05 39.06
CA LEU A 50 18.51 2.43 39.33
C LEU A 50 19.44 3.36 38.55
N VAL A 51 18.87 4.12 37.63
CA VAL A 51 19.54 5.14 36.83
C VAL A 51 19.15 6.52 37.33
N THR A 52 20.13 7.28 37.80
CA THR A 52 19.95 8.62 38.35
C THR A 52 20.58 9.66 37.44
N LEU A 53 19.79 10.64 36.98
CA LEU A 53 20.30 11.77 36.22
C LEU A 53 21.21 12.65 37.09
N ASN A 54 22.41 12.95 36.59
CA ASN A 54 23.50 13.56 37.35
C ASN A 54 24.07 14.82 36.66
N ARG A 55 23.22 15.83 36.46
CA ARG A 55 23.64 17.21 36.13
C ARG A 55 23.04 18.22 37.12
N PRO A 56 23.33 18.10 38.43
CA PRO A 56 22.63 18.87 39.46
C PRO A 56 22.77 20.39 39.32
N LYS A 57 23.93 20.88 38.83
CA LYS A 57 24.17 22.31 38.56
C LYS A 57 23.24 22.90 37.49
N ALA A 58 22.74 22.06 36.58
CA ALA A 58 21.81 22.44 35.53
C ALA A 58 20.39 21.90 35.79
N LEU A 59 20.07 21.51 37.04
CA LEU A 59 18.79 20.90 37.41
C LEU A 59 18.41 19.72 36.49
N ASN A 60 19.41 18.92 36.11
CA ASN A 60 19.26 17.79 35.19
C ASN A 60 18.64 18.16 33.83
N ALA A 61 18.87 19.38 33.34
CA ALA A 61 18.50 19.76 31.97
C ALA A 61 19.07 18.74 30.95
N LEU A 62 18.27 18.37 29.97
CA LEU A 62 18.60 17.33 29.00
C LEU A 62 19.49 17.91 27.88
N CYS A 63 20.71 17.40 27.76
CA CYS A 63 21.65 17.70 26.68
C CYS A 63 21.94 16.44 25.87
N ASN A 64 22.55 16.60 24.69
CA ASN A 64 22.87 15.45 23.82
C ASN A 64 23.77 14.40 24.50
N ALA A 65 24.77 14.84 25.27
CA ALA A 65 25.69 13.94 25.96
C ALA A 65 24.96 13.08 27.01
N LEU A 66 24.10 13.69 27.83
CA LEU A 66 23.29 12.97 28.83
C LEU A 66 22.38 11.93 28.16
N ILE A 67 21.71 12.30 27.07
CA ILE A 67 20.82 11.37 26.36
C ILE A 67 21.61 10.22 25.71
N ALA A 68 22.80 10.50 25.18
CA ALA A 68 23.67 9.45 24.63
C ALA A 68 24.11 8.44 25.71
N GLU A 69 24.47 8.92 26.90
CA GLU A 69 24.78 8.05 28.04
C GLU A 69 23.56 7.25 28.50
N LEU A 70 22.40 7.91 28.61
CA LEU A 70 21.14 7.26 29.00
C LEU A 70 20.78 6.12 28.04
N ASN A 71 20.85 6.38 26.73
CA ASN A 71 20.59 5.37 25.70
C ASN A 71 21.61 4.23 25.75
N THR A 72 22.87 4.53 26.04
CA THR A 72 23.92 3.51 26.19
C THR A 72 23.65 2.62 27.40
N ALA A 73 23.38 3.22 28.55
CA ALA A 73 23.05 2.51 29.78
C ALA A 73 21.79 1.66 29.62
N PHE A 74 20.71 2.22 29.07
CA PHE A 74 19.47 1.48 28.85
C PHE A 74 19.63 0.30 27.88
N LYS A 75 20.41 0.44 26.80
CA LYS A 75 20.72 -0.69 25.91
C LYS A 75 21.52 -1.79 26.61
N ALA A 76 22.45 -1.42 27.49
CA ALA A 76 23.22 -2.39 28.28
C ALA A 76 22.30 -3.11 29.29
N LEU A 77 21.49 -2.35 30.04
CA LEU A 77 20.56 -2.88 31.03
C LEU A 77 19.47 -3.74 30.41
N ASP A 78 18.98 -3.42 29.19
CA ASP A 78 18.00 -4.25 28.48
C ASP A 78 18.57 -5.63 28.10
N ARG A 79 19.89 -5.72 27.87
CA ARG A 79 20.60 -6.96 27.53
C ARG A 79 21.10 -7.75 28.74
N ASP A 80 21.18 -7.15 29.91
CA ASP A 80 21.69 -7.81 31.11
C ASP A 80 20.64 -8.74 31.74
N ASP A 81 20.80 -10.05 31.60
CA ASP A 81 19.88 -11.05 32.16
C ASP A 81 19.68 -10.94 33.68
N ASN A 82 20.59 -10.25 34.39
CA ASN A 82 20.47 -9.98 35.82
C ASN A 82 19.55 -8.81 36.14
N VAL A 83 19.06 -8.06 35.15
CA VAL A 83 18.12 -6.93 35.33
C VAL A 83 16.74 -7.34 34.81
N GLY A 84 15.71 -7.17 35.64
CA GLY A 84 14.31 -7.42 35.31
C GLY A 84 13.48 -6.14 35.11
N ALA A 85 13.84 -5.06 35.80
CA ALA A 85 13.21 -3.74 35.66
C ALA A 85 14.21 -2.62 35.96
N ILE A 86 13.94 -1.44 35.41
CA ILE A 86 14.78 -0.25 35.52
C ILE A 86 13.99 0.85 36.23
N VAL A 87 14.62 1.56 37.16
CA VAL A 87 14.08 2.79 37.76
C VAL A 87 14.89 3.97 37.23
N LEU A 88 14.21 5.00 36.73
CA LEU A 88 14.80 6.28 36.31
C LEU A 88 14.40 7.36 37.30
N THR A 89 15.38 8.10 37.82
CA THR A 89 15.13 9.24 38.72
C THR A 89 16.12 10.38 38.49
N GLY A 90 15.89 11.51 39.18
CA GLY A 90 16.84 12.62 39.26
C GLY A 90 17.28 12.86 40.71
N ASN A 91 17.56 14.11 41.04
CA ASN A 91 17.87 14.49 42.41
C ASN A 91 16.63 15.05 43.13
N GLU A 92 16.82 15.52 44.36
CA GLU A 92 15.71 16.02 45.20
C GLU A 92 15.01 17.26 44.63
N LYS A 93 15.75 18.10 43.90
CA LYS A 93 15.25 19.37 43.36
C LYS A 93 14.61 19.20 41.98
N ALA A 94 15.15 18.30 41.17
CA ALA A 94 14.67 18.08 39.82
C ALA A 94 14.90 16.63 39.38
N PHE A 95 13.84 16.05 38.82
CA PHE A 95 13.95 14.93 37.90
C PHE A 95 14.74 15.40 36.68
N ALA A 96 14.18 16.34 35.92
CA ALA A 96 14.82 17.05 34.82
C ALA A 96 14.07 18.36 34.48
N ALA A 97 14.76 19.49 34.50
CA ALA A 97 14.19 20.81 34.23
C ALA A 97 14.40 21.25 32.76
N GLY A 98 13.75 20.56 31.82
CA GLY A 98 13.75 20.92 30.40
C GLY A 98 14.98 20.47 29.63
N ALA A 99 15.13 21.00 28.41
CA ALA A 99 16.29 20.80 27.56
C ALA A 99 17.38 21.87 27.83
N ASP A 100 18.63 21.56 27.49
CA ASP A 100 19.73 22.51 27.60
C ASP A 100 19.64 23.59 26.50
N ILE A 101 19.03 24.73 26.83
CA ILE A 101 18.78 25.83 25.90
C ILE A 101 20.06 26.34 25.23
N LYS A 102 21.22 26.23 25.89
CA LYS A 102 22.51 26.64 25.31
C LYS A 102 22.86 25.80 24.08
N GLU A 103 22.44 24.53 24.01
CA GLU A 103 22.65 23.69 22.83
C GLU A 103 21.67 24.01 21.70
N MET A 104 20.53 24.66 22.00
CA MET A 104 19.41 24.83 21.07
C MET A 104 19.31 26.23 20.45
N LYS A 105 19.63 27.28 21.20
CA LYS A 105 19.25 28.67 20.86
C LYS A 105 19.78 29.18 19.51
N ASP A 106 20.95 28.73 19.08
CA ASP A 106 21.64 29.22 17.89
C ASP A 106 21.44 28.27 16.68
N LYS A 107 20.62 27.21 16.81
CA LYS A 107 20.37 26.25 15.73
C LYS A 107 19.34 26.78 14.72
N THR A 108 19.55 26.46 13.45
CA THR A 108 18.62 26.76 12.35
C THR A 108 17.70 25.58 12.03
N PHE A 109 16.57 25.84 11.36
CA PHE A 109 15.68 24.78 10.85
C PHE A 109 16.44 23.75 10.00
N ALA A 110 17.28 24.21 9.08
CA ALA A 110 18.02 23.33 8.17
C ALA A 110 18.95 22.38 8.94
N GLU A 111 19.65 22.87 9.97
CA GLU A 111 20.53 22.03 10.79
C GLU A 111 19.74 21.01 11.60
N VAL A 112 18.69 21.42 12.31
CA VAL A 112 17.91 20.50 13.15
C VAL A 112 17.17 19.45 12.33
N TYR A 113 16.62 19.85 11.18
CA TYR A 113 15.90 18.95 10.29
C TYR A 113 16.84 17.98 9.57
N LYS A 114 18.00 18.45 9.08
CA LYS A 114 18.97 17.59 8.37
C LYS A 114 19.60 16.52 9.27
N HIS A 115 19.79 16.83 10.55
CA HIS A 115 20.48 15.95 11.50
C HIS A 115 19.53 15.21 12.45
N ASP A 116 18.22 15.27 12.21
CA ASP A 116 17.20 14.65 13.08
C ASP A 116 17.43 14.98 14.56
N PHE A 117 17.64 16.26 14.87
CA PHE A 117 17.87 16.71 16.25
C PHE A 117 16.76 16.14 17.17
N ILE A 118 17.14 15.76 18.39
CA ILE A 118 16.31 15.08 19.41
C ILE A 118 15.68 13.73 19.04
N ARG A 119 15.89 13.17 17.84
CA ARG A 119 15.37 11.85 17.46
C ARG A 119 15.79 10.73 18.41
N SER A 120 17.04 10.76 18.88
CA SER A 120 17.59 9.77 19.82
C SER A 120 16.95 9.81 21.20
N TRP A 121 16.23 10.88 21.57
CA TRP A 121 15.64 11.03 22.90
C TRP A 121 14.52 10.02 23.16
N SER A 122 13.88 9.52 22.09
CA SER A 122 12.83 8.50 22.19
C SER A 122 13.36 7.06 22.15
N GLU A 123 14.69 6.82 22.08
CA GLU A 123 15.24 5.45 22.04
C GLU A 123 14.92 4.63 23.30
N MET A 124 14.73 5.31 24.45
CA MET A 124 14.27 4.69 25.70
C MET A 124 12.99 3.86 25.51
N THR A 125 12.08 4.26 24.61
CA THR A 125 10.81 3.53 24.41
C THR A 125 10.99 2.19 23.71
N GLN A 126 12.19 1.89 23.21
CA GLN A 126 12.53 0.60 22.59
C GLN A 126 13.04 -0.43 23.60
N VAL A 127 13.32 -0.01 24.84
CA VAL A 127 13.76 -0.90 25.91
C VAL A 127 12.65 -1.88 26.23
N THR A 128 12.97 -3.17 26.23
CA THR A 128 11.98 -4.24 26.39
C THR A 128 11.66 -4.58 27.84
N LYS A 129 12.56 -4.22 28.76
CA LYS A 129 12.31 -4.27 30.21
C LYS A 129 11.46 -3.10 30.68
N PRO A 130 10.63 -3.26 31.73
CA PRO A 130 9.86 -2.15 32.29
C PRO A 130 10.74 -1.07 32.89
N ILE A 131 10.35 0.18 32.67
CA ILE A 131 10.98 1.37 33.24
C ILE A 131 9.98 2.12 34.12
N ILE A 132 10.36 2.39 35.35
CA ILE A 132 9.60 3.18 36.31
C ILE A 132 10.28 4.55 36.48
N ALA A 133 9.60 5.63 36.12
CA ALA A 133 10.05 6.98 36.44
C ALA A 133 9.64 7.35 37.88
N ALA A 134 10.63 7.55 38.75
CA ALA A 134 10.45 8.07 40.10
C ALA A 134 10.74 9.59 40.11
N VAL A 135 9.69 10.39 39.96
CA VAL A 135 9.78 11.83 39.72
C VAL A 135 9.76 12.61 41.05
N ARG A 136 10.80 13.42 41.27
CA ARG A 136 10.92 14.38 42.38
C ARG A 136 11.14 15.78 41.83
N GLY A 137 10.58 16.79 42.49
CA GLY A 137 10.75 18.20 42.09
C GLY A 137 10.34 18.46 40.63
N TYR A 138 11.15 19.22 39.89
CA TYR A 138 10.80 19.62 38.52
C TYR A 138 10.98 18.49 37.49
N ALA A 139 9.91 18.20 36.75
CA ALA A 139 9.89 17.46 35.50
C ALA A 139 9.23 18.35 34.42
N LEU A 140 10.01 19.26 33.83
CA LEU A 140 9.51 20.29 32.92
C LEU A 140 9.98 20.03 31.50
N GLY A 141 9.13 20.32 30.53
CA GLY A 141 9.44 20.21 29.11
C GLY A 141 9.95 18.83 28.72
N GLY A 142 11.14 18.77 28.13
CA GLY A 142 11.86 17.50 27.89
C GLY A 142 11.93 16.54 29.08
N GLY A 143 12.02 17.03 30.31
CA GLY A 143 11.97 16.19 31.52
C GLY A 143 10.58 15.58 31.80
N CYS A 144 9.51 16.32 31.51
CA CYS A 144 8.14 15.80 31.53
C CYS A 144 7.94 14.74 30.43
N GLU A 145 8.47 15.02 29.23
CA GLU A 145 8.43 14.09 28.09
C GLU A 145 9.19 12.79 28.41
N LEU A 146 10.36 12.88 29.04
CA LEU A 146 11.15 11.73 29.48
C LEU A 146 10.42 10.89 30.54
N ALA A 147 9.75 11.52 31.50
CA ALA A 147 8.92 10.80 32.47
C ALA A 147 7.76 10.05 31.78
N MET A 148 7.10 10.68 30.81
CA MET A 148 6.02 10.06 30.01
C MET A 148 6.50 8.96 29.06
N MET A 149 7.80 8.80 28.84
CA MET A 149 8.35 7.66 28.08
C MET A 149 8.52 6.41 28.94
N ALA A 150 8.47 6.52 30.27
CA ALA A 150 8.47 5.38 31.17
C ALA A 150 7.13 4.64 31.14
N ASP A 151 7.13 3.36 31.53
CA ASP A 151 5.91 2.54 31.56
C ASP A 151 5.06 2.84 32.81
N ILE A 152 5.71 3.22 33.92
CA ILE A 152 5.07 3.59 35.17
C ILE A 152 5.67 4.91 35.66
N ILE A 153 4.81 5.86 36.05
CA ILE A 153 5.24 7.11 36.68
C ILE A 153 4.78 7.13 38.13
N TYR A 154 5.73 7.18 39.05
CA TYR A 154 5.51 7.51 40.45
C TYR A 154 6.04 8.90 40.73
N ALA A 155 5.27 9.70 41.46
CA ALA A 155 5.64 11.07 41.75
C ALA A 155 5.69 11.34 43.25
N ALA A 156 6.65 12.15 43.66
CA ALA A 156 6.62 12.81 44.95
C ALA A 156 5.43 13.79 45.00
N ASP A 157 4.85 13.97 46.17
CA ASP A 157 3.94 15.09 46.49
C ASP A 157 4.47 16.47 46.04
N THR A 158 5.78 16.65 46.12
CA THR A 158 6.52 17.86 45.71
C THR A 158 6.80 17.96 44.20
N ALA A 159 6.43 16.94 43.40
CA ALA A 159 6.72 16.96 41.97
C ALA A 159 5.87 18.01 41.23
N THR A 160 6.52 18.69 40.28
CA THR A 160 5.90 19.69 39.42
C THR A 160 6.18 19.34 37.97
N PHE A 161 5.12 19.20 37.18
CA PHE A 161 5.16 18.87 35.77
C PHE A 161 4.80 20.08 34.90
N GLY A 162 5.20 20.08 33.64
CA GLY A 162 4.83 21.14 32.70
C GLY A 162 5.39 20.95 31.29
N GLN A 163 4.80 21.63 30.31
CA GLN A 163 5.28 21.74 28.93
C GLN A 163 5.46 23.24 28.56
N PRO A 164 6.44 23.94 29.16
CA PRO A 164 6.57 25.39 29.06
C PRO A 164 7.24 25.89 27.77
N GLU A 165 7.55 25.01 26.81
CA GLU A 165 8.23 25.28 25.53
C GLU A 165 7.64 26.48 24.77
N ILE A 166 6.32 26.68 24.86
CA ILE A 166 5.61 27.79 24.20
C ILE A 166 6.15 29.16 24.64
N LYS A 167 6.64 29.26 25.88
CA LYS A 167 7.25 30.49 26.43
C LYS A 167 8.60 30.81 25.79
N LEU A 168 9.21 29.83 25.12
CA LEU A 168 10.44 29.97 24.34
C LEU A 168 10.16 30.03 22.83
N GLY A 169 8.89 30.12 22.42
CA GLY A 169 8.49 30.21 21.01
C GLY A 169 8.57 28.88 20.25
N ILE A 170 8.64 27.74 20.95
CA ILE A 170 8.68 26.40 20.35
C ILE A 170 7.61 25.48 20.95
N ILE A 171 7.42 24.30 20.37
CA ILE A 171 6.51 23.27 20.89
C ILE A 171 7.30 22.14 21.55
N PRO A 172 6.67 21.28 22.39
CA PRO A 172 7.28 20.04 22.84
C PRO A 172 7.72 19.17 21.64
N GLY A 173 8.94 18.66 21.69
CA GLY A 173 9.60 18.00 20.55
C GLY A 173 9.87 16.51 20.74
N ALA A 174 9.87 16.00 21.98
CA ALA A 174 10.13 14.60 22.30
C ALA A 174 8.83 13.81 22.59
N GLY A 175 7.69 14.29 22.08
CA GLY A 175 6.39 13.64 22.12
C GLY A 175 5.40 14.18 23.15
N GLY A 176 5.66 15.33 23.77
CA GLY A 176 4.77 15.98 24.74
C GLY A 176 3.41 16.33 24.14
N THR A 177 3.35 16.76 22.88
CA THR A 177 2.07 16.99 22.17
C THR A 177 1.34 15.69 21.79
N GLN A 178 1.96 14.52 22.00
CA GLN A 178 1.41 13.21 21.61
C GLN A 178 1.01 12.38 22.83
N ARG A 179 1.92 12.20 23.80
CA ARG A 179 1.70 11.38 24.99
C ARG A 179 0.78 12.07 26.00
N LEU A 180 0.99 13.36 26.26
CA LEU A 180 0.18 14.09 27.24
C LEU A 180 -1.33 14.06 26.91
N PRO A 181 -1.81 14.37 25.69
CA PRO A 181 -3.25 14.30 25.40
C PRO A 181 -3.84 12.89 25.46
N ARG A 182 -3.02 11.83 25.25
CA ARG A 182 -3.45 10.43 25.42
C ARG A 182 -3.60 10.07 26.90
N LEU A 183 -2.74 10.62 27.76
CA LEU A 183 -2.77 10.38 29.21
C LEU A 183 -3.86 11.19 29.93
N ILE A 184 -3.99 12.49 29.66
CA ILE A 184 -4.85 13.39 30.46
C ILE A 184 -6.06 13.97 29.71
N GLY A 185 -6.21 13.61 28.44
CA GLY A 185 -7.23 14.13 27.53
C GLY A 185 -6.84 15.42 26.81
N ARG A 186 -7.42 15.61 25.62
CA ARG A 186 -7.08 16.71 24.69
C ARG A 186 -7.19 18.11 25.32
N SER A 187 -8.28 18.40 26.02
CA SER A 187 -8.55 19.77 26.49
C SER A 187 -7.53 20.25 27.52
N ARG A 188 -7.19 19.39 28.50
CA ARG A 188 -6.20 19.72 29.53
C ARG A 188 -4.81 19.85 28.93
N ALA A 189 -4.43 18.92 28.05
CA ALA A 189 -3.15 18.99 27.36
C ALA A 189 -3.01 20.30 26.57
N MET A 190 -4.07 20.75 25.89
CA MET A 190 -4.08 22.02 25.16
C MET A 190 -3.86 23.22 26.10
N GLU A 191 -4.57 23.28 27.22
CA GLU A 191 -4.40 24.33 28.23
C GLU A 191 -2.95 24.38 28.74
N LEU A 192 -2.39 23.24 29.15
CA LEU A 192 -1.04 23.16 29.68
C LEU A 192 0.03 23.56 28.65
N ILE A 193 -0.09 23.08 27.41
CA ILE A 193 0.90 23.33 26.36
C ILE A 193 0.79 24.77 25.84
N LEU A 194 -0.42 25.31 25.64
CA LEU A 194 -0.59 26.66 25.08
C LEU A 194 -0.33 27.77 26.10
N THR A 195 -0.59 27.53 27.39
CA THR A 195 -0.27 28.49 28.46
C THR A 195 1.15 28.33 29.00
N GLY A 196 1.73 27.13 28.81
CA GLY A 196 2.99 26.74 29.45
C GLY A 196 2.91 26.74 30.98
N ARG A 197 1.70 26.60 31.57
CA ARG A 197 1.55 26.51 33.03
C ARG A 197 2.06 25.18 33.54
N ASN A 198 2.59 25.22 34.76
CA ASN A 198 2.92 24.00 35.48
C ASN A 198 1.66 23.39 36.10
N PHE A 199 1.74 22.10 36.42
CA PHE A 199 0.72 21.36 37.15
C PHE A 199 1.35 20.47 38.21
N SER A 200 0.61 20.27 39.30
CA SER A 200 1.05 19.54 40.48
C SER A 200 1.06 18.03 40.29
N ALA A 201 1.78 17.31 41.15
CA ALA A 201 1.69 15.86 41.24
C ALA A 201 0.26 15.37 41.50
N GLN A 202 -0.51 16.11 42.31
CA GLN A 202 -1.91 15.79 42.60
C GLN A 202 -2.80 15.88 41.37
N GLU A 203 -2.65 16.95 40.57
CA GLU A 203 -3.32 17.06 39.27
C GLU A 203 -2.94 15.90 38.36
N ALA A 204 -1.64 15.63 38.21
CA ALA A 204 -1.13 14.56 37.35
C ALA A 204 -1.66 13.17 37.73
N TYR A 205 -1.78 12.88 39.04
CA TYR A 205 -2.40 11.66 39.55
C TYR A 205 -3.90 11.62 39.26
N SER A 206 -4.63 12.70 39.56
CA SER A 206 -6.08 12.76 39.35
C SER A 206 -6.50 12.62 37.88
N TRP A 207 -5.60 12.97 36.95
CA TRP A 207 -5.85 12.87 35.51
C TRP A 207 -5.36 11.55 34.90
N GLY A 208 -4.71 10.67 35.66
CA GLY A 208 -4.25 9.37 35.19
C GLY A 208 -2.85 9.35 34.56
N MET A 209 -2.10 10.45 34.60
CA MET A 209 -0.70 10.48 34.14
C MET A 209 0.25 9.82 35.14
N VAL A 210 0.01 10.00 36.44
CA VAL A 210 0.82 9.42 37.52
C VAL A 210 0.07 8.26 38.14
N ALA A 211 0.73 7.11 38.28
CA ALA A 211 0.11 5.90 38.81
C ALA A 211 -0.08 5.96 40.34
N ARG A 212 0.88 6.53 41.08
CA ARG A 212 0.83 6.70 42.54
C ARG A 212 1.64 7.90 43.01
N LEU A 213 1.18 8.48 44.13
CA LEU A 213 1.87 9.54 44.85
C LEU A 213 2.51 9.01 46.12
N PHE A 214 3.70 9.52 46.44
CA PHE A 214 4.43 9.18 47.65
C PHE A 214 5.03 10.45 48.28
N PRO A 215 5.35 10.43 49.59
CA PRO A 215 6.21 11.45 50.17
C PRO A 215 7.54 11.54 49.40
N SER A 216 8.08 12.75 49.23
CA SER A 216 9.32 12.99 48.47
C SER A 216 10.50 12.08 48.90
N THR A 217 10.58 11.73 50.19
CA THR A 217 11.64 10.87 50.74
C THR A 217 11.49 9.39 50.37
N ARG A 218 10.32 8.94 49.92
CA ARG A 218 10.01 7.51 49.70
C ARG A 218 9.78 7.12 48.24
N VAL A 219 9.56 8.07 47.33
CA VAL A 219 9.19 7.74 45.93
C VAL A 219 10.20 6.84 45.22
N VAL A 220 11.51 7.01 45.45
CA VAL A 220 12.56 6.18 44.83
C VAL A 220 12.59 4.78 45.45
N GLU A 221 12.47 4.69 46.77
CA GLU A 221 12.37 3.41 47.49
C GLU A 221 11.17 2.58 47.00
N GLU A 222 10.01 3.22 46.85
CA GLU A 222 8.76 2.58 46.40
C GLU A 222 8.82 2.16 44.93
N ALA A 223 9.50 2.95 44.08
CA ALA A 223 9.78 2.56 42.71
C ALA A 223 10.73 1.34 42.64
N VAL A 224 11.78 1.32 43.47
CA VAL A 224 12.71 0.16 43.57
C VAL A 224 11.97 -1.08 44.07
N SER A 225 11.12 -0.94 45.09
CA SER A 225 10.28 -2.04 45.62
C SER A 225 9.37 -2.62 44.53
N THR A 226 8.73 -1.76 43.75
CA THR A 226 7.87 -2.19 42.63
C THR A 226 8.68 -2.84 41.51
N ALA A 227 9.84 -2.28 41.16
CA ALA A 227 10.76 -2.88 40.20
C ALA A 227 11.25 -4.26 40.65
N GLU A 228 11.50 -4.45 41.95
CA GLU A 228 11.88 -5.74 42.52
C GLU A 228 10.73 -6.76 42.42
N GLN A 229 9.49 -6.34 42.63
CA GLN A 229 8.31 -7.19 42.42
C GLN A 229 8.18 -7.63 40.96
N ILE A 230 8.40 -6.73 40.01
CA ILE A 230 8.44 -7.05 38.57
C ILE A 230 9.58 -8.02 38.26
N GLY A 231 10.75 -7.83 38.87
CA GLY A 231 11.90 -8.71 38.71
C GLY A 231 11.67 -10.13 39.21
N LYS A 232 10.70 -10.35 40.11
CA LYS A 232 10.36 -11.66 40.71
C LYS A 232 9.39 -12.50 39.89
N VAL A 233 8.81 -11.99 38.80
CA VAL A 233 7.87 -12.73 37.94
C VAL A 233 8.51 -13.15 36.61
N GLY A 234 7.82 -14.00 35.82
CA GLY A 234 8.33 -14.53 34.57
C GLY A 234 8.75 -13.44 33.57
N GLY A 235 10.03 -13.42 33.18
CA GLY A 235 10.63 -12.29 32.46
C GLY A 235 10.05 -12.08 31.06
N LEU A 236 9.81 -13.19 30.34
CA LEU A 236 9.17 -13.15 29.02
C LEU A 236 7.70 -12.68 29.10
N ALA A 237 6.98 -13.04 30.17
CA ALA A 237 5.60 -12.59 30.37
C ALA A 237 5.54 -11.08 30.63
N VAL A 238 6.46 -10.55 31.44
CA VAL A 238 6.60 -9.10 31.68
C VAL A 238 6.86 -8.34 30.38
N LYS A 239 7.82 -8.80 29.58
CA LYS A 239 8.14 -8.23 28.26
C LYS A 239 6.93 -8.27 27.33
N ALA A 240 6.25 -9.41 27.24
CA ALA A 240 5.05 -9.57 26.42
C ALA A 240 3.91 -8.65 26.86
N ALA A 241 3.71 -8.45 28.17
CA ALA A 241 2.69 -7.54 28.69
C ALA A 241 2.98 -6.08 28.31
N LYS A 242 4.22 -5.62 28.51
CA LYS A 242 4.65 -4.28 28.07
C LYS A 242 4.46 -4.11 26.56
N GLU A 243 4.88 -5.09 25.76
CA GLU A 243 4.73 -5.06 24.30
C GLU A 243 3.26 -5.03 23.86
N ALA A 244 2.40 -5.82 24.49
CA ALA A 244 0.97 -5.86 24.20
C ALA A 244 0.27 -4.51 24.47
N ILE A 245 0.61 -3.86 25.59
CA ILE A 245 0.06 -2.54 25.96
C ILE A 245 0.53 -1.49 24.95
N ASN A 246 1.85 -1.35 24.77
CA ASN A 246 2.43 -0.29 23.94
C ASN A 246 2.01 -0.38 22.47
N LEU A 247 1.99 -1.60 21.90
CA LEU A 247 1.49 -1.78 20.53
C LEU A 247 -0.05 -1.70 20.46
N GLY A 248 -0.75 -2.08 21.53
CA GLY A 248 -2.20 -1.97 21.61
C GLY A 248 -2.70 -0.53 21.51
N GLU A 249 -1.97 0.44 22.05
CA GLU A 249 -2.28 1.88 21.94
C GLU A 249 -2.18 2.41 20.49
N GLU A 250 -1.44 1.73 19.63
CA GLU A 250 -1.24 2.08 18.22
C GLU A 250 -2.18 1.31 17.28
N MET A 251 -3.07 0.47 17.84
CA MET A 251 -3.98 -0.40 17.09
C MET A 251 -5.45 -0.12 17.44
N GLY A 252 -6.36 -0.51 16.53
CA GLY A 252 -7.76 -0.63 16.89
C GLY A 252 -7.97 -1.80 17.87
N LEU A 253 -8.93 -1.68 18.80
CA LEU A 253 -9.18 -2.65 19.87
C LEU A 253 -9.22 -4.12 19.37
N GLY A 254 -9.90 -4.37 18.26
CA GLY A 254 -10.01 -5.72 17.69
C GLY A 254 -8.67 -6.32 17.25
N GLU A 255 -7.75 -5.50 16.73
CA GLU A 255 -6.40 -5.95 16.35
C GLU A 255 -5.48 -6.07 17.58
N GLY A 256 -5.60 -5.16 18.54
CA GLY A 256 -4.89 -5.24 19.82
C GLY A 256 -5.20 -6.55 20.57
N VAL A 257 -6.48 -6.92 20.68
CA VAL A 257 -6.90 -8.19 21.32
C VAL A 257 -6.38 -9.42 20.56
N LYS A 258 -6.30 -9.37 19.22
CA LYS A 258 -5.71 -10.46 18.43
C LYS A 258 -4.21 -10.57 18.66
N PHE A 259 -3.51 -9.43 18.72
CA PHE A 259 -2.07 -9.36 18.98
C PHE A 259 -1.73 -9.91 20.37
N GLU A 260 -2.40 -9.41 21.41
CA GLU A 260 -2.28 -9.90 22.79
C GLU A 260 -2.49 -11.42 22.85
N ARG A 261 -3.54 -11.94 22.21
CA ARG A 261 -3.84 -13.37 22.19
C ARG A 261 -2.70 -14.21 21.59
N ARG A 262 -2.00 -13.69 20.58
CA ARG A 262 -0.86 -14.40 19.96
C ARG A 262 0.36 -14.39 20.85
N LEU A 263 0.66 -13.27 21.52
CA LEU A 263 1.71 -13.22 22.55
C LEU A 263 1.38 -14.20 23.69
N PHE A 264 0.14 -14.16 24.19
CA PHE A 264 -0.35 -15.07 25.23
C PHE A 264 -0.19 -16.55 24.83
N HIS A 265 -0.59 -16.94 23.61
CA HIS A 265 -0.40 -18.31 23.11
C HIS A 265 1.09 -18.70 23.08
N GLY A 266 1.97 -17.79 22.65
CA GLY A 266 3.40 -18.02 22.60
C GLY A 266 4.00 -18.31 23.98
N LEU A 267 3.48 -17.70 25.05
CA LEU A 267 3.99 -17.92 26.41
C LEU A 267 3.80 -19.37 26.89
N PHE A 268 2.85 -20.16 26.33
CA PHE A 268 2.65 -21.57 26.71
C PHE A 268 3.80 -22.51 26.32
N SER A 269 4.77 -22.06 25.52
CA SER A 269 6.00 -22.81 25.25
C SER A 269 7.12 -22.53 26.27
N THR A 270 6.98 -21.55 27.15
CA THR A 270 8.07 -21.10 28.03
C THR A 270 8.18 -21.91 29.32
N ALA A 271 9.42 -22.07 29.83
CA ALA A 271 9.67 -22.74 31.10
C ALA A 271 9.00 -22.02 32.29
N ASP A 272 9.03 -20.68 32.27
CA ASP A 272 8.40 -19.85 33.30
C ASP A 272 6.87 -20.02 33.35
N GLN A 273 6.21 -20.23 32.20
CA GLN A 273 4.79 -20.54 32.19
C GLN A 273 4.50 -21.88 32.88
N LYS A 274 5.27 -22.93 32.57
CA LYS A 274 5.12 -24.26 33.20
C LYS A 274 5.33 -24.18 34.70
N GLU A 275 6.40 -23.53 35.12
CA GLU A 275 6.74 -23.35 36.53
C GLU A 275 5.67 -22.52 37.27
N GLY A 276 5.23 -21.40 36.71
CA GLY A 276 4.24 -20.53 37.34
C GLY A 276 2.90 -21.23 37.56
N MET A 277 2.40 -21.97 36.56
CA MET A 277 1.14 -22.72 36.69
C MET A 277 1.28 -23.95 37.60
N ALA A 278 2.41 -24.68 37.54
CA ALA A 278 2.67 -25.79 38.44
C ALA A 278 2.76 -25.33 39.90
N ALA A 279 3.54 -24.27 40.17
CA ALA A 279 3.67 -23.71 41.50
C ALA A 279 2.33 -23.25 42.09
N PHE A 280 1.47 -22.65 41.28
CA PHE A 280 0.11 -22.27 41.69
C PHE A 280 -0.75 -23.49 42.04
N ALA A 281 -0.78 -24.51 41.17
CA ALA A 281 -1.53 -25.74 41.39
C ALA A 281 -1.04 -26.52 42.63
N GLU A 282 0.28 -26.51 42.86
CA GLU A 282 0.96 -27.18 43.97
C GLU A 282 1.03 -26.31 45.25
N LYS A 283 0.48 -25.09 45.24
CA LYS A 283 0.50 -24.13 46.36
C LYS A 283 1.90 -23.83 46.92
N ARG A 284 2.89 -23.72 46.04
CA ARG A 284 4.27 -23.33 46.39
C ARG A 284 4.66 -22.01 45.72
N LYS A 285 5.77 -21.41 46.17
CA LYS A 285 6.33 -20.23 45.52
C LYS A 285 6.99 -20.62 44.19
N ALA A 286 6.68 -19.88 43.13
CA ALA A 286 7.28 -20.09 41.82
C ALA A 286 8.76 -19.67 41.81
N GLN A 287 9.59 -20.44 41.11
CA GLN A 287 11.01 -20.20 40.89
C GLN A 287 11.26 -19.98 39.39
N PHE A 288 10.99 -18.77 38.93
CA PHE A 288 11.19 -18.42 37.52
C PHE A 288 12.67 -18.43 37.14
N LYS A 289 12.97 -18.99 35.97
CA LYS A 289 14.33 -19.03 35.41
C LYS A 289 14.63 -17.78 34.58
N HIS A 290 13.59 -17.08 34.14
CA HIS A 290 13.70 -15.93 33.23
C HIS A 290 14.42 -16.27 31.92
N ASP A 291 14.46 -17.55 31.54
CA ASP A 291 15.20 -18.01 30.36
C ASP A 291 14.52 -17.51 29.08
N THR A 292 15.28 -16.80 28.25
CA THR A 292 14.84 -16.32 26.94
C THR A 292 14.95 -17.39 25.86
N ARG A 293 15.54 -18.56 26.18
CA ARG A 293 15.72 -19.68 25.24
C ARG A 293 14.62 -20.71 25.41
N ASP A 294 14.10 -21.18 24.27
CA ASP A 294 13.12 -22.25 24.22
C ASP A 294 13.77 -23.58 24.63
N THR A 295 13.52 -24.04 25.85
CA THR A 295 14.02 -25.32 26.36
C THR A 295 13.22 -26.53 25.86
N SER A 296 12.11 -26.32 25.14
CA SER A 296 11.26 -27.41 24.63
C SER A 296 11.79 -28.03 23.34
N LEU A 297 12.71 -27.34 22.66
CA LEU A 297 13.42 -27.84 21.50
C LEU A 297 14.80 -28.33 21.93
N GLY A 298 14.90 -29.63 22.23
CA GLY A 298 16.20 -30.30 22.29
C GLY A 298 17.00 -29.91 21.04
N GLN A 299 18.26 -29.51 21.22
CA GLN A 299 19.18 -29.02 20.19
C GLN A 299 19.16 -29.93 18.94
N LYS A 300 18.25 -29.67 18.02
CA LYS A 300 18.45 -29.99 16.62
C LYS A 300 18.99 -28.72 16.00
N PRO A 301 20.11 -28.78 15.26
CA PRO A 301 20.60 -27.62 14.54
C PRO A 301 19.44 -27.12 13.69
N TYR A 302 19.11 -25.84 13.86
CA TYR A 302 18.14 -25.16 13.03
C TYR A 302 18.62 -25.31 11.59
N THR A 303 18.04 -26.24 10.83
CA THR A 303 18.17 -26.24 9.37
C THR A 303 17.60 -24.89 8.97
N SER A 304 18.47 -24.00 8.47
CA SER A 304 18.19 -22.60 8.20
C SER A 304 16.78 -22.39 7.66
N GLY A 305 15.85 -22.08 8.56
CA GLY A 305 14.56 -21.54 8.20
C GLY A 305 14.77 -20.23 7.45
N PRO A 306 13.76 -19.81 6.65
CA PRO A 306 13.96 -18.66 5.81
C PRO A 306 14.39 -17.45 6.65
N THR A 307 15.48 -16.79 6.24
CA THR A 307 16.04 -15.59 6.89
C THR A 307 14.96 -14.53 7.17
N ALA A 308 15.19 -13.61 8.10
CA ALA A 308 14.26 -12.49 8.36
C ALA A 308 13.84 -11.77 7.06
N VAL A 309 14.76 -11.65 6.10
CA VAL A 309 14.50 -11.13 4.74
C VAL A 309 13.48 -11.99 4.00
N GLN A 310 13.60 -13.32 4.02
CA GLN A 310 12.62 -14.23 3.41
C GLN A 310 11.27 -14.21 4.13
N HIS A 311 11.22 -13.98 5.44
CA HIS A 311 9.97 -13.83 6.18
C HIS A 311 9.26 -12.52 5.82
N HIS A 312 9.99 -11.40 5.78
CA HIS A 312 9.47 -10.11 5.34
C HIS A 312 9.05 -10.13 3.87
N LEU A 313 9.83 -10.77 3.01
CA LEU A 313 9.51 -10.97 1.60
C LEU A 313 8.25 -11.81 1.44
N ARG A 314 8.12 -12.92 2.18
CA ARG A 314 6.92 -13.76 2.15
C ARG A 314 5.69 -13.02 2.66
N ARG A 315 5.82 -12.20 3.71
CA ARG A 315 4.74 -11.35 4.22
C ARG A 315 4.39 -10.25 3.22
N PHE A 316 5.37 -9.64 2.57
CA PHE A 316 5.14 -8.67 1.50
C PHE A 316 4.40 -9.31 0.31
N ILE A 317 4.83 -10.52 -0.09
CA ILE A 317 4.18 -11.28 -1.16
C ILE A 317 2.73 -11.62 -0.79
N MET A 318 2.49 -12.19 0.39
CA MET A 318 1.16 -12.67 0.79
C MET A 318 0.18 -11.54 1.13
N SER A 319 0.66 -10.42 1.69
CA SER A 319 -0.21 -9.33 2.15
C SER A 319 -0.42 -8.23 1.10
N TYR A 320 0.48 -8.07 0.13
CA TYR A 320 0.39 -6.98 -0.84
C TYR A 320 0.43 -7.46 -2.29
N LEU A 321 1.44 -8.25 -2.69
CA LEU A 321 1.56 -8.67 -4.09
C LEU A 321 0.44 -9.62 -4.51
N LEU A 322 0.11 -10.63 -3.69
CA LEU A 322 -0.90 -11.62 -4.04
C LEU A 322 -2.32 -11.01 -4.08
N PRO A 323 -2.76 -10.17 -3.13
CA PRO A 323 -4.02 -9.46 -3.25
C PRO A 323 -4.04 -8.49 -4.43
N ALA A 324 -2.96 -7.73 -4.67
CA ALA A 324 -2.88 -6.82 -5.81
C ALA A 324 -2.96 -7.58 -7.14
N ALA A 325 -2.26 -8.71 -7.27
CA ALA A 325 -2.35 -9.58 -8.43
C ALA A 325 -3.76 -10.16 -8.59
N ALA A 326 -4.39 -10.61 -7.51
CA ALA A 326 -5.77 -11.12 -7.54
C ALA A 326 -6.76 -10.03 -8.01
N THR A 327 -6.64 -8.80 -7.51
CA THR A 327 -7.47 -7.67 -7.94
C THR A 327 -7.23 -7.32 -9.41
N LEU A 328 -5.98 -7.31 -9.87
CA LEU A 328 -5.62 -7.04 -11.27
C LEU A 328 -6.11 -8.13 -12.23
N LEU A 329 -6.12 -9.39 -11.78
CA LEU A 329 -6.55 -10.54 -12.59
C LEU A 329 -8.07 -10.79 -12.54
N MET A 330 -8.76 -10.30 -11.51
CA MET A 330 -10.21 -10.45 -11.35
C MET A 330 -11.03 -10.14 -12.63
N PRO A 331 -10.83 -9.00 -13.34
CA PRO A 331 -11.58 -8.70 -14.55
C PRO A 331 -11.22 -9.57 -15.75
N PHE A 332 -10.09 -10.28 -15.73
CA PHE A 332 -9.63 -11.12 -16.85
C PHE A 332 -9.88 -12.62 -16.63
N VAL A 333 -10.20 -13.03 -15.40
CA VAL A 333 -10.41 -14.44 -15.04
C VAL A 333 -11.76 -14.63 -14.34
N ALA A 334 -11.92 -14.05 -13.15
CA ALA A 334 -13.10 -14.30 -12.31
C ALA A 334 -14.39 -13.75 -12.91
N LEU A 335 -14.41 -12.48 -13.33
CA LEU A 335 -15.62 -11.86 -13.90
C LEU A 335 -16.09 -12.54 -15.20
N PRO A 336 -15.21 -12.81 -16.19
CA PRO A 336 -15.59 -13.56 -17.39
C PRO A 336 -16.15 -14.95 -17.12
N LEU A 337 -15.54 -15.71 -16.19
CA LEU A 337 -15.99 -17.07 -15.84
C LEU A 337 -17.35 -17.06 -15.13
N LEU A 338 -17.62 -16.07 -14.27
CA LEU A 338 -18.87 -15.98 -13.52
C LEU A 338 -20.02 -15.35 -14.32
N ALA A 339 -19.71 -14.46 -15.28
CA ALA A 339 -20.71 -13.68 -16.03
C ALA A 339 -21.88 -14.50 -16.63
N PRO A 340 -21.67 -15.69 -17.22
CA PRO A 340 -22.77 -16.50 -17.76
C PRO A 340 -23.81 -16.89 -16.70
N TYR A 341 -23.37 -17.11 -15.46
CA TYR A 341 -24.21 -17.56 -14.34
C TYR A 341 -24.88 -16.41 -13.57
N LEU A 342 -24.50 -15.16 -13.85
CA LEU A 342 -25.06 -13.98 -13.20
C LEU A 342 -26.41 -13.56 -13.81
N PRO A 343 -27.31 -12.95 -13.02
CA PRO A 343 -28.51 -12.31 -13.56
C PRO A 343 -28.13 -11.14 -14.48
N ARG A 344 -29.04 -10.80 -15.42
CA ARG A 344 -28.79 -9.85 -16.53
C ARG A 344 -28.05 -8.57 -16.11
N ILE A 345 -28.51 -7.91 -15.05
CA ILE A 345 -27.93 -6.66 -14.59
C ILE A 345 -26.48 -6.84 -14.10
N LEU A 346 -26.19 -7.90 -13.34
CA LEU A 346 -24.85 -8.17 -12.82
C LEU A 346 -23.91 -8.65 -13.94
N ARG A 347 -24.42 -9.45 -14.89
CA ARG A 347 -23.70 -9.86 -16.09
C ARG A 347 -23.27 -8.65 -16.92
N TYR A 348 -24.18 -7.70 -17.14
CA TYR A 348 -23.90 -6.45 -17.84
C TYR A 348 -22.70 -5.72 -17.23
N TYR A 349 -22.73 -5.50 -15.91
CA TYR A 349 -21.64 -4.80 -15.22
C TYR A 349 -20.35 -5.63 -15.21
N ALA A 350 -20.40 -6.94 -15.00
CA ALA A 350 -19.23 -7.81 -15.06
C ALA A 350 -18.51 -7.72 -16.42
N ARG A 351 -19.27 -7.75 -17.52
CA ARG A 351 -18.73 -7.60 -18.88
C ARG A 351 -18.29 -6.18 -19.21
N ALA A 352 -18.99 -5.16 -18.70
CA ALA A 352 -18.56 -3.77 -18.82
C ALA A 352 -17.22 -3.51 -18.11
N ILE A 353 -17.05 -4.03 -16.88
CA ILE A 353 -15.80 -3.94 -16.11
C ILE A 353 -14.67 -4.68 -16.82
N THR A 354 -14.95 -5.89 -17.31
CA THR A 354 -14.02 -6.69 -18.14
C THR A 354 -13.56 -5.88 -19.37
N SER A 355 -14.50 -5.29 -20.09
CA SER A 355 -14.24 -4.50 -21.30
C SER A 355 -13.42 -3.25 -21.02
N LEU A 356 -13.76 -2.50 -19.98
CA LEU A 356 -13.01 -1.29 -19.59
C LEU A 356 -11.59 -1.64 -19.12
N SER A 357 -11.43 -2.74 -18.37
CA SER A 357 -10.13 -3.21 -17.90
C SER A 357 -9.24 -3.64 -19.07
N ALA A 358 -9.79 -4.40 -20.03
CA ALA A 358 -9.10 -4.78 -21.25
C ALA A 358 -8.69 -3.57 -22.09
N LEU A 359 -9.55 -2.54 -22.16
CA LEU A 359 -9.25 -1.30 -22.87
C LEU A 359 -8.08 -0.56 -22.22
N CYS A 360 -8.04 -0.44 -20.90
CA CYS A 360 -6.94 0.18 -20.17
C CYS A 360 -5.62 -0.59 -20.32
N LEU A 361 -5.68 -1.92 -20.20
CA LEU A 361 -4.52 -2.80 -20.40
C LEU A 361 -3.94 -2.63 -21.82
N CYS A 362 -4.80 -2.71 -22.83
CA CYS A 362 -4.37 -2.61 -24.23
C CYS A 362 -3.98 -1.19 -24.62
N ALA A 363 -4.58 -0.15 -24.04
CA ALA A 363 -4.14 1.24 -24.23
C ALA A 363 -2.73 1.47 -23.66
N THR A 364 -2.40 0.86 -22.52
CA THR A 364 -1.04 0.89 -21.94
C THR A 364 -0.05 0.18 -22.86
N TYR A 365 -0.38 -1.02 -23.35
CA TYR A 365 0.36 -1.67 -24.42
C TYR A 365 0.49 -0.77 -25.66
N GLY A 366 -0.57 -0.06 -26.02
CA GLY A 366 -0.60 0.89 -27.13
C GLY A 366 0.40 2.03 -26.97
N VAL A 367 0.55 2.59 -25.76
CA VAL A 367 1.58 3.59 -25.45
C VAL A 367 2.97 3.03 -25.71
N ILE A 368 3.28 1.87 -25.11
CA ILE A 368 4.60 1.23 -25.22
C ILE A 368 4.91 0.87 -26.67
N SER A 369 4.00 0.18 -27.34
CA SER A 369 4.15 -0.21 -28.75
C SER A 369 4.28 0.99 -29.67
N SER A 370 3.57 2.09 -29.42
CA SER A 370 3.71 3.33 -30.20
C SER A 370 5.09 3.96 -30.08
N VAL A 371 5.72 3.91 -28.90
CA VAL A 371 7.10 4.38 -28.69
C VAL A 371 8.08 3.49 -29.46
N VAL A 372 7.99 2.17 -29.29
CA VAL A 372 8.86 1.20 -29.99
C VAL A 372 8.71 1.33 -31.50
N LEU A 373 7.48 1.36 -32.01
CA LEU A 373 7.19 1.51 -33.43
C LEU A 373 7.66 2.85 -34.00
N ARG A 374 7.73 3.90 -33.17
CA ARG A 374 8.33 5.18 -33.57
C ARG A 374 9.84 5.07 -33.73
N LEU A 375 10.53 4.39 -32.82
CA LEU A 375 11.98 4.18 -32.90
C LEU A 375 12.40 3.39 -34.15
N VAL A 376 11.59 2.41 -34.57
CA VAL A 376 11.85 1.61 -35.79
C VAL A 376 11.20 2.19 -37.06
N GLY A 377 10.69 3.42 -37.02
CA GLY A 377 10.10 4.10 -38.19
C GLY A 377 8.73 3.57 -38.66
N LYS A 378 8.09 2.66 -37.92
CA LYS A 378 6.81 2.01 -38.25
C LYS A 378 5.61 2.58 -37.49
N THR A 379 5.57 3.88 -37.21
CA THR A 379 4.50 4.50 -36.39
C THR A 379 3.09 4.29 -36.95
N SER A 380 2.93 4.18 -38.27
CA SER A 380 1.62 4.08 -38.95
C SER A 380 0.86 2.78 -38.65
N ILE A 381 1.50 1.76 -38.07
CA ILE A 381 0.83 0.50 -37.72
C ILE A 381 0.45 0.40 -36.23
N ALA A 382 0.76 1.43 -35.43
CA ALA A 382 0.55 1.39 -33.98
C ALA A 382 -0.93 1.19 -33.58
N GLN A 383 -1.85 1.88 -34.25
CA GLN A 383 -3.29 1.72 -33.99
C GLN A 383 -3.79 0.33 -34.38
N TRP A 384 -3.34 -0.20 -35.51
CA TRP A 384 -3.65 -1.56 -35.94
C TRP A 384 -3.16 -2.61 -34.94
N ALA A 385 -1.89 -2.52 -34.52
CA ALA A 385 -1.29 -3.47 -33.58
C ALA A 385 -2.00 -3.44 -32.22
N THR A 386 -2.34 -2.24 -31.73
CA THR A 386 -3.08 -2.06 -30.48
C THR A 386 -4.52 -2.58 -30.59
N GLY A 387 -5.20 -2.31 -31.70
CA GLY A 387 -6.53 -2.82 -31.98
C GLY A 387 -6.55 -4.35 -32.01
N ARG A 388 -5.62 -5.00 -32.72
CA ARG A 388 -5.55 -6.47 -32.75
C ARG A 388 -5.27 -7.06 -31.37
N ALA A 389 -4.40 -6.45 -30.57
CA ALA A 389 -4.20 -6.86 -29.19
C ALA A 389 -5.49 -6.74 -28.36
N TYR A 390 -6.21 -5.61 -28.48
CA TYR A 390 -7.48 -5.41 -27.77
C TYR A 390 -8.55 -6.42 -28.16
N CYS A 391 -8.68 -6.72 -29.45
CA CYS A 391 -9.60 -7.74 -29.95
C CYS A 391 -9.25 -9.14 -29.43
N ASN A 392 -7.98 -9.55 -29.56
CA ASN A 392 -7.52 -10.87 -29.10
C ASN A 392 -7.64 -11.06 -27.59
N VAL A 393 -7.55 -9.97 -26.81
CA VAL A 393 -7.76 -10.01 -25.36
C VAL A 393 -9.24 -10.01 -25.02
N LEU A 394 -10.04 -9.11 -25.59
CA LEU A 394 -11.40 -8.88 -25.12
C LEU A 394 -12.42 -9.89 -25.69
N CYS A 395 -12.37 -10.18 -26.99
CA CYS A 395 -13.33 -11.07 -27.65
C CYS A 395 -13.55 -12.40 -26.91
N PRO A 396 -12.50 -13.17 -26.52
CA PRO A 396 -12.72 -14.41 -25.79
C PRO A 396 -13.29 -14.22 -24.37
N LEU A 397 -13.05 -13.08 -23.72
CA LEU A 397 -13.52 -12.82 -22.36
C LEU A 397 -15.00 -12.46 -22.30
N ILE A 398 -15.51 -11.76 -23.31
CA ILE A 398 -16.92 -11.37 -23.37
C ILE A 398 -17.74 -12.21 -24.35
N GLY A 399 -17.10 -13.05 -25.16
CA GLY A 399 -17.77 -13.89 -26.16
C GLY A 399 -18.43 -13.08 -27.28
N VAL A 400 -17.81 -11.97 -27.69
CA VAL A 400 -18.31 -11.11 -28.77
C VAL A 400 -17.23 -10.97 -29.84
N ASP A 401 -17.56 -11.31 -31.09
CA ASP A 401 -16.69 -11.05 -32.24
C ASP A 401 -17.43 -10.25 -33.33
N PHE A 402 -16.66 -9.46 -34.07
CA PHE A 402 -17.13 -8.80 -35.28
C PHE A 402 -16.63 -9.59 -36.48
N ILE A 403 -17.54 -10.29 -37.13
CA ILE A 403 -17.22 -11.19 -38.23
C ILE A 403 -17.09 -10.35 -39.50
N VAL A 404 -15.91 -10.43 -40.13
CA VAL A 404 -15.60 -9.76 -41.39
C VAL A 404 -15.34 -10.87 -42.40
N ASP A 405 -16.18 -10.99 -43.42
CA ASP A 405 -16.00 -11.96 -44.50
C ASP A 405 -14.72 -11.71 -45.31
N ASP A 406 -14.30 -12.71 -46.08
CA ASP A 406 -13.04 -12.68 -46.82
C ASP A 406 -13.00 -11.58 -47.90
N GLU A 407 -14.13 -11.31 -48.56
CA GLU A 407 -14.24 -10.23 -49.54
C GLU A 407 -14.07 -8.87 -48.88
N SER A 408 -14.77 -8.65 -47.77
CA SER A 408 -14.68 -7.46 -46.94
C SER A 408 -13.27 -7.25 -46.39
N ARG A 409 -12.61 -8.33 -45.97
CA ARG A 409 -11.22 -8.29 -45.52
C ARG A 409 -10.26 -7.89 -46.64
N LYS A 410 -10.46 -8.44 -47.85
CA LYS A 410 -9.68 -8.10 -49.04
C LYS A 410 -9.81 -6.61 -49.38
N ILE A 411 -11.01 -6.03 -49.29
CA ILE A 411 -11.23 -4.60 -49.52
C ILE A 411 -10.54 -3.75 -48.44
N LEU A 412 -10.68 -4.10 -47.16
CA LEU A 412 -10.07 -3.36 -46.04
C LEU A 412 -8.54 -3.30 -46.14
N ASP A 413 -7.90 -4.43 -46.42
CA ASP A 413 -6.44 -4.52 -46.46
C ASP A 413 -5.87 -4.10 -47.83
N GLY A 414 -6.67 -4.15 -48.90
CA GLY A 414 -6.28 -3.78 -50.26
C GLY A 414 -6.46 -2.31 -50.62
N THR A 415 -7.37 -1.57 -49.97
CA THR A 415 -7.70 -0.18 -50.36
C THR A 415 -6.93 0.84 -49.54
N ARG A 416 -5.87 1.43 -50.11
CA ARG A 416 -5.01 2.41 -49.43
C ARG A 416 -4.34 3.42 -50.40
N PRO A 417 -4.36 4.73 -50.11
CA PRO A 417 -5.08 5.41 -49.03
C PRO A 417 -6.60 5.47 -49.30
N ALA A 418 -7.41 5.51 -48.24
CA ALA A 418 -8.86 5.62 -48.34
C ALA A 418 -9.47 6.35 -47.13
N VAL A 419 -10.71 6.81 -47.28
CA VAL A 419 -11.56 7.24 -46.17
C VAL A 419 -12.57 6.13 -45.86
N PHE A 420 -12.37 5.42 -44.75
CA PHE A 420 -13.29 4.39 -44.28
C PHE A 420 -14.44 5.03 -43.50
N LEU A 421 -15.68 4.71 -43.85
CA LEU A 421 -16.89 5.22 -43.20
C LEU A 421 -17.67 4.08 -42.57
N SER A 422 -17.98 4.18 -41.28
CA SER A 422 -18.84 3.18 -40.62
C SER A 422 -19.97 3.82 -39.83
N ASN A 423 -21.11 3.13 -39.73
CA ASN A 423 -22.17 3.51 -38.81
C ASN A 423 -21.68 3.51 -37.36
N HIS A 424 -22.27 4.36 -36.51
CA HIS A 424 -21.85 4.61 -35.13
C HIS A 424 -22.99 4.29 -34.17
N GLN A 425 -22.89 3.17 -33.46
CA GLN A 425 -23.99 2.65 -32.66
C GLN A 425 -23.77 2.88 -31.17
N THR A 426 -22.68 2.36 -30.58
CA THR A 426 -22.44 2.41 -29.13
C THR A 426 -20.95 2.54 -28.77
N SER A 427 -20.59 2.39 -27.49
CA SER A 427 -19.19 2.26 -27.06
C SER A 427 -18.51 0.98 -27.54
N LEU A 428 -19.27 -0.07 -27.87
CA LEU A 428 -18.72 -1.34 -28.37
C LEU A 428 -18.07 -1.18 -29.77
N ASP A 429 -18.33 -0.08 -30.48
CA ASP A 429 -17.65 0.27 -31.73
C ASP A 429 -16.12 0.33 -31.62
N VAL A 430 -15.57 0.50 -30.41
CA VAL A 430 -14.12 0.43 -30.19
C VAL A 430 -13.60 -1.00 -30.45
N LEU A 431 -14.37 -2.02 -30.08
CA LEU A 431 -14.05 -3.42 -30.37
C LEU A 431 -14.23 -3.73 -31.86
N MET A 432 -15.30 -3.21 -32.48
CA MET A 432 -15.51 -3.29 -33.93
C MET A 432 -14.30 -2.72 -34.67
N LEU A 433 -13.89 -1.50 -34.34
CA LEU A 433 -12.70 -0.87 -34.92
C LEU A 433 -11.49 -1.76 -34.71
N ALA A 434 -11.25 -2.27 -33.51
CA ALA A 434 -10.12 -3.14 -33.23
C ALA A 434 -10.04 -4.39 -34.13
N ARG A 435 -11.18 -4.90 -34.60
CA ARG A 435 -11.30 -6.05 -35.51
C ARG A 435 -11.24 -5.68 -37.00
N THR A 436 -11.78 -4.53 -37.37
CA THR A 436 -11.90 -4.08 -38.77
C THR A 436 -10.74 -3.19 -39.20
N PHE A 437 -10.02 -2.54 -38.27
CA PHE A 437 -8.97 -1.57 -38.59
C PHE A 437 -7.93 -2.15 -39.56
N PRO A 438 -7.65 -1.51 -40.70
CA PRO A 438 -6.56 -1.91 -41.57
C PRO A 438 -5.24 -1.28 -41.12
N LYS A 439 -4.12 -1.84 -41.63
CA LYS A 439 -2.80 -1.25 -41.41
C LYS A 439 -2.72 0.14 -42.05
N HIS A 440 -1.93 1.04 -41.45
CA HIS A 440 -1.78 2.41 -41.95
C HIS A 440 -3.08 3.22 -42.00
N CYS A 441 -4.02 2.92 -41.09
CA CYS A 441 -5.23 3.70 -40.88
C CYS A 441 -5.13 4.49 -39.57
N SER A 442 -5.79 5.64 -39.51
CA SER A 442 -5.90 6.45 -38.30
C SER A 442 -7.35 6.81 -38.03
N VAL A 443 -7.79 6.65 -36.79
CA VAL A 443 -9.12 7.05 -36.36
C VAL A 443 -9.19 8.57 -36.17
N THR A 444 -10.39 9.13 -36.28
CA THR A 444 -10.68 10.50 -35.90
C THR A 444 -11.27 10.59 -34.50
N ALA A 445 -10.87 11.58 -33.70
CA ALA A 445 -11.32 11.71 -32.31
C ALA A 445 -11.55 13.16 -31.88
N LYS A 446 -12.36 13.36 -30.83
CA LYS A 446 -12.54 14.67 -30.19
C LYS A 446 -11.24 15.11 -29.51
N LYS A 447 -10.85 16.37 -29.69
CA LYS A 447 -9.62 16.95 -29.08
C LYS A 447 -9.50 16.74 -27.57
N GLN A 448 -10.61 16.81 -26.83
CA GLN A 448 -10.65 16.62 -25.37
C GLN A 448 -10.15 15.24 -24.92
N LEU A 449 -10.26 14.21 -25.78
CA LEU A 449 -9.80 12.85 -25.46
C LEU A 449 -8.28 12.74 -25.34
N LYS A 450 -7.51 13.73 -25.81
CA LYS A 450 -6.05 13.78 -25.62
C LYS A 450 -5.62 13.70 -24.16
N HIS A 451 -6.45 14.22 -23.26
CA HIS A 451 -6.13 14.34 -21.84
C HIS A 451 -6.60 13.14 -20.99
N ALA A 452 -7.32 12.19 -21.59
CA ALA A 452 -7.72 10.98 -20.90
C ALA A 452 -6.48 10.10 -20.59
N PRO A 453 -6.26 9.67 -19.33
CA PRO A 453 -5.15 8.80 -18.99
C PRO A 453 -5.16 7.49 -19.80
N PHE A 454 -3.98 6.98 -20.15
CA PHE A 454 -3.74 5.80 -20.99
C PHE A 454 -4.26 5.92 -22.43
N LEU A 455 -5.57 6.01 -22.61
CA LEU A 455 -6.21 6.07 -23.92
C LEU A 455 -5.82 7.33 -24.69
N GLY A 456 -5.85 8.51 -24.05
CA GLY A 456 -5.47 9.78 -24.68
C GLY A 456 -3.98 9.86 -25.00
N TRP A 457 -3.13 9.27 -24.15
CA TRP A 457 -1.68 9.16 -24.39
C TRP A 457 -1.40 8.27 -25.60
N PHE A 458 -2.01 7.08 -25.65
CA PHE A 458 -1.91 6.19 -26.80
C PHE A 458 -2.38 6.86 -28.09
N MET A 459 -3.55 7.50 -28.08
CA MET A 459 -4.10 8.18 -29.26
C MET A 459 -3.18 9.32 -29.73
N SER A 460 -2.55 10.04 -28.81
CA SER A 460 -1.58 11.09 -29.14
C SER A 460 -0.30 10.52 -29.77
N LEU A 461 0.22 9.42 -29.23
CA LEU A 461 1.45 8.79 -29.71
C LEU A 461 1.28 8.04 -31.05
N SER A 462 0.10 7.47 -31.27
CA SER A 462 -0.27 6.68 -32.44
C SER A 462 -0.80 7.51 -33.62
N ARG A 463 -0.66 8.85 -33.55
CA ARG A 463 -1.03 9.82 -34.60
C ARG A 463 -2.53 9.87 -34.93
N THR A 464 -3.40 9.70 -33.93
CA THR A 464 -4.84 9.93 -34.09
C THR A 464 -5.11 11.33 -34.65
N VAL A 465 -6.06 11.45 -35.58
CA VAL A 465 -6.49 12.73 -36.15
C VAL A 465 -7.51 13.36 -35.20
N PHE A 466 -7.06 14.32 -34.40
CA PHE A 466 -7.93 15.03 -33.47
C PHE A 466 -8.63 16.19 -34.15
N ILE A 467 -9.96 16.19 -34.11
CA ILE A 467 -10.79 17.23 -34.72
C ILE A 467 -11.31 18.16 -33.63
N ASP A 468 -11.04 19.46 -33.79
CA ASP A 468 -11.61 20.53 -32.98
C ASP A 468 -12.92 21.00 -33.58
N ARG A 469 -14.04 20.46 -33.07
CA ARG A 469 -15.39 20.72 -33.62
C ARG A 469 -16.02 22.03 -33.11
N ALA A 470 -15.38 22.71 -32.16
CA ALA A 470 -15.89 23.96 -31.57
C ALA A 470 -15.55 25.20 -32.41
N ASN A 471 -14.50 25.12 -33.25
CA ASN A 471 -14.05 26.23 -34.09
C ASN A 471 -13.88 25.75 -35.55
N ARG A 472 -14.67 26.33 -36.46
CA ARG A 472 -14.70 25.97 -37.89
C ARG A 472 -13.33 26.08 -38.56
N ASN A 473 -12.53 27.08 -38.21
CA ASN A 473 -11.19 27.28 -38.76
C ASN A 473 -10.22 26.19 -38.30
N ASN A 474 -10.31 25.77 -37.04
CA ASN A 474 -9.47 24.69 -36.49
C ASN A 474 -9.87 23.30 -37.05
N ALA A 475 -11.15 23.09 -37.34
CA ALA A 475 -11.62 21.87 -38.01
C ALA A 475 -11.01 21.74 -39.41
N LEU A 476 -11.03 22.83 -40.19
CA LEU A 476 -10.44 22.88 -41.54
C LEU A 476 -8.92 22.65 -41.52
N ALA A 477 -8.20 23.27 -40.58
CA ALA A 477 -6.76 23.05 -40.42
C ALA A 477 -6.42 21.58 -40.05
N SER A 478 -7.26 20.94 -39.22
CA SER A 478 -7.09 19.53 -38.84
C SER A 478 -7.30 18.59 -40.04
N PHE A 479 -8.26 18.92 -40.93
CA PHE A 479 -8.46 18.17 -42.17
C PHE A 479 -7.33 18.39 -43.18
N ALA A 480 -6.80 19.61 -43.33
CA ALA A 480 -5.68 19.88 -44.22
C ALA A 480 -4.42 19.07 -43.86
N SER A 481 -4.12 18.95 -42.56
CA SER A 481 -3.03 18.11 -42.04
C SER A 481 -3.26 16.61 -42.32
N ALA A 482 -4.51 16.15 -42.20
CA ALA A 482 -4.88 14.79 -42.58
C ALA A 482 -4.68 14.55 -44.08
N VAL A 483 -5.20 15.42 -44.96
CA VAL A 483 -5.02 15.34 -46.42
C VAL A 483 -3.54 15.22 -46.80
N LYS A 484 -2.69 16.07 -46.24
CA LYS A 484 -1.23 16.02 -46.47
C LYS A 484 -0.66 14.64 -46.13
N THR A 485 -1.02 14.11 -44.96
CA THR A 485 -0.56 12.78 -44.50
C THR A 485 -1.10 11.64 -45.38
N MET A 486 -2.33 11.75 -45.88
CA MET A 486 -2.91 10.77 -46.81
C MET A 486 -2.14 10.74 -48.13
N LYS A 487 -1.78 11.91 -48.68
CA LYS A 487 -1.01 12.01 -49.94
C LYS A 487 0.45 11.56 -49.77
N GLU A 488 1.14 12.04 -48.74
CA GLU A 488 2.57 11.79 -48.56
C GLU A 488 2.88 10.39 -48.02
N LYS A 489 2.08 9.89 -47.07
CA LYS A 489 2.36 8.64 -46.34
C LYS A 489 1.40 7.50 -46.70
N LYS A 490 0.51 7.74 -47.67
CA LYS A 490 -0.58 6.83 -48.04
C LYS A 490 -1.38 6.39 -46.80
N GLN A 491 -1.57 7.28 -45.82
CA GLN A 491 -2.32 6.98 -44.60
C GLN A 491 -3.82 6.99 -44.90
N SER A 492 -4.57 5.98 -44.45
CA SER A 492 -6.03 5.98 -44.49
C SER A 492 -6.63 6.60 -43.24
N VAL A 493 -7.89 7.04 -43.30
CA VAL A 493 -8.59 7.67 -42.17
C VAL A 493 -9.93 6.97 -41.94
N TRP A 494 -10.24 6.63 -40.68
CA TRP A 494 -11.53 6.08 -40.29
C TRP A 494 -12.41 7.17 -39.66
N ILE A 495 -13.63 7.33 -40.17
CA ILE A 495 -14.58 8.34 -39.72
C ILE A 495 -15.96 7.72 -39.51
N PHE A 496 -16.60 8.10 -38.41
CA PHE A 496 -18.02 7.87 -38.18
C PHE A 496 -18.81 9.08 -38.71
N PRO A 497 -19.44 9.00 -39.90
CA PRO A 497 -20.06 10.16 -40.54
C PRO A 497 -21.31 10.67 -39.81
N GLU A 498 -21.99 9.84 -39.03
CA GLU A 498 -23.13 10.25 -38.17
C GLU A 498 -22.70 11.26 -37.09
N GLY A 499 -21.43 11.22 -36.67
CA GLY A 499 -20.84 12.16 -35.72
C GLY A 499 -21.26 12.00 -34.25
N THR A 500 -22.32 11.24 -33.98
CA THR A 500 -22.82 10.79 -32.67
C THR A 500 -23.26 9.33 -32.76
N ARG A 501 -23.31 8.64 -31.62
CA ARG A 501 -23.82 7.26 -31.52
C ARG A 501 -25.34 7.25 -31.62
N SER A 502 -25.91 6.37 -32.43
CA SER A 502 -27.36 6.22 -32.56
C SER A 502 -27.99 5.64 -31.29
N ASN A 503 -27.33 4.66 -30.65
CA ASN A 503 -27.90 3.83 -29.57
C ASN A 503 -29.30 3.28 -29.92
N SER A 504 -29.56 3.04 -31.20
CA SER A 504 -30.83 2.51 -31.70
C SER A 504 -30.85 1.00 -31.56
N ASP A 505 -32.02 0.46 -31.21
CA ASP A 505 -32.33 -0.98 -31.28
C ASP A 505 -32.79 -1.42 -32.66
N LYS A 506 -32.94 -0.48 -33.60
CA LYS A 506 -33.37 -0.72 -34.98
C LYS A 506 -32.21 -0.56 -35.96
N PRO A 507 -32.24 -1.26 -37.12
CA PRO A 507 -31.25 -1.15 -38.19
C PRO A 507 -31.40 0.16 -38.98
N GLU A 508 -31.14 1.29 -38.32
CA GLU A 508 -31.27 2.64 -38.86
C GLU A 508 -29.95 3.41 -38.78
N MET A 509 -29.75 4.35 -39.71
CA MET A 509 -28.59 5.25 -39.74
C MET A 509 -29.00 6.71 -39.60
N LEU A 510 -28.29 7.45 -38.74
CA LEU A 510 -28.46 8.90 -38.63
C LEU A 510 -28.01 9.62 -39.92
N PRO A 511 -28.38 10.90 -40.10
CA PRO A 511 -27.85 11.71 -41.20
C PRO A 511 -26.33 11.83 -41.14
N PHE A 512 -25.68 11.70 -42.31
CA PHE A 512 -24.23 11.80 -42.43
C PHE A 512 -23.77 13.26 -42.51
N LYS A 513 -22.67 13.57 -41.80
CA LYS A 513 -22.01 14.87 -41.86
C LYS A 513 -21.05 14.93 -43.05
N LYS A 514 -21.01 16.08 -43.71
CA LYS A 514 -20.23 16.32 -44.95
C LYS A 514 -18.70 16.22 -44.79
N GLY A 515 -18.17 16.31 -43.56
CA GLY A 515 -16.72 16.47 -43.32
C GLY A 515 -15.85 15.33 -43.88
N ALA A 516 -16.31 14.08 -43.79
CA ALA A 516 -15.56 12.93 -44.30
C ALA A 516 -15.49 12.90 -45.84
N PHE A 517 -16.55 13.37 -46.49
CA PHE A 517 -16.69 13.46 -47.93
C PHE A 517 -15.81 14.58 -48.50
N HIS A 518 -15.80 15.75 -47.85
CA HIS A 518 -14.84 16.81 -48.17
C HIS A 518 -13.40 16.34 -48.04
N LEU A 519 -13.07 15.56 -47.00
CA LEU A 519 -11.72 15.00 -46.83
C LEU A 519 -11.36 14.07 -47.98
N ALA A 520 -12.25 13.14 -48.35
CA ALA A 520 -12.02 12.19 -49.43
C ALA A 520 -11.80 12.90 -50.79
N ILE A 521 -12.65 13.87 -51.10
CA ILE A 521 -12.55 14.69 -52.32
C ILE A 521 -11.28 15.54 -52.32
N GLN A 522 -10.92 16.21 -51.22
CA GLN A 522 -9.69 17.02 -51.16
C GLN A 522 -8.42 16.16 -51.29
N ALA A 523 -8.47 14.96 -50.73
CA ALA A 523 -7.38 13.99 -50.84
C ALA A 523 -7.36 13.27 -52.19
N GLN A 524 -8.47 13.29 -52.95
CA GLN A 524 -8.70 12.50 -54.17
C GLN A 524 -8.44 11.01 -53.90
N VAL A 525 -9.08 10.49 -52.86
CA VAL A 525 -8.99 9.09 -52.41
C VAL A 525 -10.38 8.48 -52.27
N PRO A 526 -10.54 7.17 -52.52
CA PRO A 526 -11.85 6.55 -52.47
C PRO A 526 -12.45 6.55 -51.06
N ILE A 527 -13.78 6.53 -51.01
CA ILE A 527 -14.56 6.29 -49.81
C ILE A 527 -14.87 4.79 -49.74
N VAL A 528 -14.59 4.16 -48.60
CA VAL A 528 -14.91 2.74 -48.38
C VAL A 528 -16.01 2.65 -47.32
N PRO A 529 -17.26 2.33 -47.71
CA PRO A 529 -18.34 2.14 -46.77
C PRO A 529 -18.21 0.81 -46.02
N VAL A 530 -18.32 0.86 -44.69
CA VAL A 530 -18.24 -0.29 -43.78
C VAL A 530 -19.53 -0.35 -42.98
N VAL A 531 -20.37 -1.33 -43.27
CA VAL A 531 -21.68 -1.51 -42.66
C VAL A 531 -21.58 -2.56 -41.54
N VAL A 532 -21.84 -2.12 -40.32
CA VAL A 532 -21.84 -2.96 -39.13
C VAL A 532 -23.28 -3.29 -38.76
N GLN A 533 -23.58 -4.57 -38.60
CA GLN A 533 -24.90 -5.06 -38.17
C GLN A 533 -25.35 -4.34 -36.88
N ASN A 534 -26.65 -4.04 -36.74
CA ASN A 534 -27.21 -3.56 -35.48
C ASN A 534 -27.01 -4.65 -34.42
N TYR A 535 -26.31 -4.29 -33.37
CA TYR A 535 -25.90 -5.23 -32.34
C TYR A 535 -26.58 -4.94 -31.01
N ALA A 536 -27.74 -4.28 -30.98
CA ALA A 536 -28.46 -4.00 -29.72
C ALA A 536 -28.83 -5.27 -28.94
N HIS A 537 -28.96 -6.41 -29.64
CA HIS A 537 -29.13 -7.73 -29.03
C HIS A 537 -27.87 -8.23 -28.31
N VAL A 538 -26.68 -7.79 -28.72
CA VAL A 538 -25.39 -8.07 -28.06
C VAL A 538 -25.10 -7.02 -27.00
N PHE A 539 -25.20 -5.73 -27.32
CA PHE A 539 -24.91 -4.64 -26.38
C PHE A 539 -25.89 -3.49 -26.51
N HIS A 540 -26.58 -3.18 -25.41
CA HIS A 540 -27.47 -2.02 -25.33
C HIS A 540 -27.50 -1.45 -23.91
N GLY A 541 -26.98 -0.23 -23.76
CA GLY A 541 -26.75 0.38 -22.45
C GLY A 541 -28.03 0.68 -21.66
N LYS A 542 -29.12 1.06 -22.32
CA LYS A 542 -30.38 1.42 -21.63
C LYS A 542 -31.12 0.21 -21.05
N THR A 543 -31.02 -0.94 -21.72
CA THR A 543 -31.67 -2.19 -21.28
C THR A 543 -30.72 -3.09 -20.49
N HIS A 544 -29.49 -2.62 -20.24
CA HIS A 544 -28.41 -3.41 -19.63
C HIS A 544 -28.21 -4.77 -20.33
N THR A 545 -28.24 -4.75 -21.66
CA THR A 545 -27.93 -5.94 -22.47
C THR A 545 -26.43 -5.95 -22.73
N PHE A 546 -25.75 -7.03 -22.34
CA PHE A 546 -24.37 -7.32 -22.77
C PHE A 546 -24.19 -8.84 -22.88
N GLU A 547 -24.63 -9.40 -24.00
CA GLU A 547 -24.66 -10.83 -24.29
C GLU A 547 -23.52 -11.25 -25.21
N SER A 548 -23.25 -12.56 -25.27
CA SER A 548 -22.32 -13.10 -26.27
C SER A 548 -23.00 -13.07 -27.63
N GLY A 549 -22.23 -12.93 -28.69
CA GLY A 549 -22.77 -13.02 -30.04
C GLY A 549 -21.82 -12.50 -31.09
N ASP A 550 -22.09 -12.94 -32.32
CA ASP A 550 -21.34 -12.53 -33.50
C ASP A 550 -22.07 -11.39 -34.19
N VAL A 551 -21.32 -10.35 -34.55
CA VAL A 551 -21.84 -9.17 -35.24
C VAL A 551 -21.23 -9.11 -36.63
N GLN A 552 -22.07 -9.21 -37.66
CA GLN A 552 -21.60 -9.19 -39.04
C GLN A 552 -21.12 -7.78 -39.44
N VAL A 553 -20.03 -7.72 -40.21
CA VAL A 553 -19.50 -6.51 -40.80
C VAL A 553 -19.31 -6.73 -42.29
N LYS A 554 -20.00 -5.93 -43.10
CA LYS A 554 -19.90 -5.95 -44.55
C LYS A 554 -19.22 -4.70 -45.06
N VAL A 555 -18.20 -4.86 -45.89
CA VAL A 555 -17.47 -3.74 -46.50
C VAL A 555 -17.88 -3.65 -47.96
N LEU A 556 -18.34 -2.47 -48.37
CA LEU A 556 -18.79 -2.23 -49.74
C LEU A 556 -17.64 -1.80 -50.64
N ASP A 557 -17.86 -1.91 -51.95
CA ASP A 557 -16.88 -1.51 -52.94
C ASP A 557 -16.45 -0.04 -52.75
N PRO A 558 -15.14 0.26 -52.93
CA PRO A 558 -14.64 1.63 -52.84
C PRO A 558 -15.34 2.55 -53.84
N ILE A 559 -15.88 3.66 -53.35
CA ILE A 559 -16.51 4.71 -54.16
C ILE A 559 -15.42 5.69 -54.60
N PRO A 560 -15.13 5.81 -55.92
CA PRO A 560 -14.09 6.71 -56.41
C PRO A 560 -14.48 8.17 -56.19
N THR A 561 -13.49 9.01 -55.86
CA THR A 561 -13.66 10.46 -55.72
C THR A 561 -12.81 11.27 -56.70
N GLU A 562 -12.10 10.59 -57.59
CA GLU A 562 -11.27 11.20 -58.62
C GLU A 562 -12.11 12.10 -59.52
N GLY A 563 -11.68 13.35 -59.68
CA GLY A 563 -12.39 14.35 -60.49
C GLY A 563 -13.62 14.98 -59.83
N LEU A 564 -14.05 14.51 -58.66
CA LEU A 564 -15.15 15.13 -57.92
C LEU A 564 -14.71 16.44 -57.26
N THR A 565 -15.66 17.36 -57.08
CA THR A 565 -15.43 18.69 -56.48
C THR A 565 -16.30 18.91 -55.24
N ALA A 566 -16.17 20.06 -54.58
CA ALA A 566 -17.01 20.40 -53.43
C ALA A 566 -18.52 20.44 -53.76
N ALA A 567 -18.89 20.63 -55.03
CA ALA A 567 -20.28 20.61 -55.48
C ALA A 567 -20.91 19.21 -55.43
N ASP A 568 -20.10 18.15 -55.52
CA ASP A 568 -20.56 16.75 -55.54
C ASP A 568 -20.88 16.19 -54.15
N VAL A 569 -20.50 16.90 -53.09
CA VAL A 569 -20.53 16.41 -51.71
C VAL A 569 -21.93 16.00 -51.28
N ASP A 570 -22.95 16.80 -51.59
CA ASP A 570 -24.32 16.55 -51.11
C ASP A 570 -24.93 15.31 -51.73
N ARG A 571 -24.71 15.12 -53.04
CA ARG A 571 -25.06 13.88 -53.74
C ARG A 571 -24.32 12.68 -53.15
N LEU A 572 -22.99 12.79 -53.00
CA LEU A 572 -22.15 11.70 -52.50
C LEU A 572 -22.51 11.27 -51.09
N VAL A 573 -22.88 12.23 -50.22
CA VAL A 573 -23.36 11.97 -48.85
C VAL A 573 -24.64 11.15 -48.86
N LEU A 574 -25.64 11.56 -49.65
CA LEU A 574 -26.94 10.89 -49.74
C LEU A 574 -26.80 9.48 -50.32
N GLU A 575 -26.14 9.35 -51.47
CA GLU A 575 -25.94 8.05 -52.14
C GLU A 575 -25.18 7.06 -51.24
N THR A 576 -24.12 7.52 -50.56
CA THR A 576 -23.35 6.64 -49.66
C THR A 576 -24.19 6.22 -48.45
N ARG A 577 -24.94 7.14 -47.85
CA ARG A 577 -25.82 6.83 -46.71
C ARG A 577 -26.90 5.83 -47.11
N ASP A 578 -27.57 6.04 -48.24
CA ASP A 578 -28.69 5.22 -48.65
C ASP A 578 -28.23 3.81 -49.04
N LYS A 579 -27.07 3.68 -49.71
CA LYS A 579 -26.40 2.39 -49.94
C LYS A 579 -26.08 1.66 -48.63
N MET A 580 -25.46 2.36 -47.67
CA MET A 580 -25.13 1.77 -46.37
C MET A 580 -26.38 1.36 -45.58
N ALA A 581 -27.44 2.18 -45.62
CA ALA A 581 -28.70 1.91 -44.93
C ALA A 581 -29.48 0.74 -45.55
N ALA A 582 -29.44 0.58 -46.87
CA ALA A 582 -30.02 -0.59 -47.55
C ALA A 582 -29.35 -1.89 -47.09
N VAL A 583 -28.02 -1.93 -47.11
CA VAL A 583 -27.25 -3.10 -46.65
C VAL A 583 -27.48 -3.37 -45.16
N LEU A 584 -27.56 -2.33 -44.32
CA LEU A 584 -27.86 -2.52 -42.90
C LEU A 584 -29.22 -3.19 -42.67
N LYS A 585 -30.23 -2.85 -43.47
CA LYS A 585 -31.54 -3.51 -43.44
C LYS A 585 -31.47 -4.95 -43.93
N GLU A 586 -30.73 -5.22 -45.01
CA GLU A 586 -30.52 -6.59 -45.52
C GLU A 586 -29.85 -7.50 -44.47
N MET A 587 -28.92 -6.96 -43.69
CA MET A 587 -28.27 -7.67 -42.58
C MET A 587 -29.21 -7.95 -41.38
N HIS A 588 -30.44 -7.44 -41.40
CA HIS A 588 -31.51 -7.70 -40.42
C HIS A 588 -32.78 -8.13 -41.14
N PRO A 589 -32.84 -9.37 -41.65
CA PRO A 589 -34.09 -9.86 -42.21
C PRO A 589 -35.18 -9.80 -41.13
N ALA A 590 -36.37 -9.34 -41.51
CA ALA A 590 -37.53 -9.33 -40.63
C ALA A 590 -37.77 -10.75 -40.08
N PRO A 591 -38.27 -10.91 -38.84
CA PRO A 591 -38.53 -12.23 -38.28
C PRO A 591 -39.50 -12.98 -39.20
N THR A 592 -39.02 -14.06 -39.82
CA THR A 592 -39.88 -15.06 -40.45
C THR A 592 -40.76 -15.65 -39.35
N ALA A 593 -42.08 -15.54 -39.51
CA ALA A 593 -43.06 -16.15 -38.62
C ALA A 593 -42.76 -17.65 -38.47
N SER A 594 -42.36 -18.08 -37.28
CA SER A 594 -42.22 -19.49 -36.96
C SER A 594 -43.58 -20.05 -36.52
N PRO A 595 -44.04 -21.21 -37.04
CA PRO A 595 -45.34 -21.78 -36.73
C PRO A 595 -45.26 -22.53 -35.38
N ALA A 596 -45.53 -21.84 -34.28
CA ALA A 596 -45.68 -22.45 -32.96
C ALA A 596 -47.13 -22.29 -32.47
N GLY A 597 -48.05 -22.95 -33.17
CA GLY A 597 -49.43 -23.16 -32.76
C GLY A 597 -49.68 -24.65 -32.54
N ALA A 598 -49.04 -25.26 -31.53
CA ALA A 598 -49.44 -26.55 -30.99
C ALA A 598 -48.79 -26.74 -29.62
N MET A 599 -49.59 -27.20 -28.65
CA MET A 599 -49.26 -27.52 -27.26
C MET A 599 -49.35 -26.39 -26.24
N ASN A 600 -50.60 -26.03 -25.90
CA ASN A 600 -50.96 -25.65 -24.53
C ASN A 600 -52.01 -26.66 -24.03
N GLY A 601 -51.52 -27.73 -23.39
CA GLY A 601 -52.29 -28.59 -22.52
C GLY A 601 -51.77 -28.43 -21.10
N GLU A 602 -52.69 -28.17 -20.17
CA GLU A 602 -52.56 -28.35 -18.72
C GLU A 602 -51.64 -27.40 -17.91
N LYS A 603 -52.28 -26.47 -17.20
CA LYS A 603 -52.29 -26.49 -15.72
C LYS A 603 -53.30 -25.48 -15.15
N LYS A 604 -54.42 -26.02 -14.67
CA LYS A 604 -55.28 -25.42 -13.65
C LYS A 604 -54.86 -25.99 -12.29
N ILE A 605 -55.32 -25.35 -11.22
CA ILE A 605 -55.26 -25.73 -9.80
C ILE A 605 -54.03 -25.19 -9.03
N LYS A 606 -54.21 -24.07 -8.32
CA LYS A 606 -54.37 -24.03 -6.85
C LYS A 606 -54.46 -22.58 -6.36
N ASP A 607 -55.70 -22.10 -6.18
CA ASP A 607 -56.08 -21.14 -5.15
C ASP A 607 -57.02 -21.89 -4.20
N GLU A 608 -56.54 -22.19 -3.00
CA GLU A 608 -57.27 -22.45 -1.74
C GLU A 608 -56.27 -22.94 -0.68
N LEU A 609 -55.66 -21.98 0.03
CA LEU A 609 -55.32 -21.96 1.47
C LEU A 609 -54.38 -20.80 1.79
#